data_AF-A0A7X7FY61-F1
#
_entry.id   AF-A0A7X7FY61-F1
#
_cell.length_a   1.000
_cell.length_b   1.000
_cell.length_c   1.000
_cell.angle_alpha   90.00
_cell.angle_beta   90.00
_cell.angle_gamma   90.00
#
_symmetry.space_group_name_H-M   'P 1'
#
loop_
_entity.id
_entity.type
_entity.pdbx_description
1 polymer ?
#
loop_
_entity_poly.entity_id
_entity_poly.type
_entity_poly.pdbx_seq_one_letter_code
_entity_poly.pdbx_strand_id
1 'polypeptide(L)'
;MISRNIPRRGNDAFLKVSGRRVLLGNSPLYLTGLNLGGWLMPEGYILHAPNRGVRFFREQFIRQRGAAELTALERSFRDNFIQEDDFSRIKGLGVNSIRLPFHYGLIETKPYQYSKEGVRYLDHAIRWAKAQ
;
A
#
# COMPACT_ATOMS: atom_id res chain seq x y z
N MET A 1 -27.28 -8.59 4.53
CA MET A 1 -26.95 -7.78 5.72
C MET A 1 -25.61 -8.32 6.25
N ILE A 2 -24.49 -7.77 5.78
CA ILE A 2 -23.15 -8.30 6.12
C ILE A 2 -22.78 -7.77 7.51
N SER A 3 -22.52 -8.70 8.43
CA SER A 3 -22.27 -8.45 9.85
C SER A 3 -21.18 -7.38 10.05
N ARG A 4 -21.60 -6.25 10.61
CA ARG A 4 -20.75 -5.15 11.06
C ARG A 4 -20.35 -5.45 12.50
N ASN A 5 -19.15 -5.99 12.70
CA ASN A 5 -18.32 -5.74 13.89
C ASN A 5 -17.09 -6.65 13.84
N ILE A 6 -15.96 -6.07 13.40
CA ILE A 6 -14.65 -6.65 13.65
C ILE A 6 -14.31 -6.33 15.11
N PRO A 7 -14.20 -7.31 16.02
CA PRO A 7 -13.93 -7.06 17.43
C PRO A 7 -12.59 -6.33 17.61
N ARG A 8 -12.57 -5.27 18.43
CA ARG A 8 -11.32 -4.60 18.83
C ARG A 8 -10.66 -5.36 19.98
N ARG A 9 -9.43 -5.83 19.70
CA ARG A 9 -8.36 -6.29 20.61
C ARG A 9 -8.79 -7.00 21.91
N GLY A 10 -8.89 -8.33 21.79
CA GLY A 10 -8.55 -9.32 22.84
C GLY A 10 -7.60 -10.36 22.24
N ASN A 11 -7.05 -11.27 23.04
CA ASN A 11 -5.96 -12.24 22.75
C ASN A 11 -6.13 -13.20 21.53
N ASP A 12 -7.15 -13.01 20.69
CA ASP A 12 -7.35 -13.66 19.38
C ASP A 12 -6.83 -12.78 18.22
N ALA A 13 -5.61 -12.24 18.37
CA ALA A 13 -5.13 -11.11 17.57
C ALA A 13 -4.73 -11.42 16.11
N PHE A 14 -4.58 -12.69 15.75
CA PHE A 14 -4.14 -13.10 14.41
C PHE A 14 -5.22 -13.90 13.68
N LEU A 15 -5.31 -13.67 12.37
CA LEU A 15 -6.14 -14.49 11.49
C LEU A 15 -5.59 -15.91 11.44
N LYS A 16 -6.47 -16.90 11.56
CA LYS A 16 -6.14 -18.33 11.45
C LYS A 16 -6.79 -18.92 10.20
N VAL A 17 -6.26 -20.02 9.70
CA VAL A 17 -6.85 -20.77 8.59
C VAL A 17 -7.31 -22.13 9.09
N SER A 18 -8.55 -22.51 8.75
CA SER A 18 -9.10 -23.85 8.99
C SER A 18 -9.73 -24.35 7.70
N GLY A 19 -9.04 -25.30 7.04
CA GLY A 19 -9.40 -25.75 5.69
C GLY A 19 -9.41 -24.58 4.70
N ARG A 20 -10.58 -24.24 4.17
CA ARG A 20 -10.77 -23.12 3.22
C ARG A 20 -11.28 -21.82 3.88
N ARG A 21 -11.37 -21.77 5.21
CA ARG A 21 -11.91 -20.60 5.94
C ARG A 21 -10.81 -19.83 6.62
N VAL A 22 -10.88 -18.51 6.51
CA VAL A 22 -10.13 -17.57 7.36
C VAL A 22 -10.98 -17.27 8.59
N LEU A 23 -10.37 -17.34 9.77
CA LEU A 23 -11.03 -17.15 11.06
C LEU A 23 -10.40 -15.97 11.81
N LEU A 24 -11.24 -15.17 12.47
CA LEU A 24 -10.83 -14.24 13.52
C LEU A 24 -11.33 -14.81 14.86
N GLY A 25 -10.40 -15.26 15.71
CA GLY A 25 -10.74 -16.15 16.82
C GLY A 25 -11.38 -17.44 16.31
N ASN A 26 -12.60 -17.73 16.74
CA ASN A 26 -13.40 -18.87 16.28
C ASN A 26 -14.44 -18.53 15.20
N SER A 27 -14.52 -17.26 14.80
CA SER A 27 -15.55 -16.78 13.85
C SER A 27 -15.02 -16.74 12.41
N PRO A 28 -15.77 -17.26 11.42
CA PRO A 28 -15.43 -17.07 10.02
C PRO A 28 -15.37 -15.59 9.63
N LEU A 29 -14.29 -15.21 8.95
CA LEU A 29 -14.09 -13.88 8.39
C LEU A 29 -13.95 -13.97 6.87
N TYR A 30 -14.74 -13.18 6.16
CA TYR A 30 -14.61 -13.00 4.72
C TYR A 30 -13.82 -11.73 4.44
N LEU A 31 -12.69 -11.87 3.74
CA LEU A 31 -11.87 -10.73 3.36
C LEU A 31 -12.42 -10.10 2.08
N THR A 32 -12.86 -8.85 2.18
CA THR A 32 -13.16 -7.98 1.04
C THR A 32 -11.97 -7.07 0.83
N GLY A 33 -11.23 -7.31 -0.26
CA GLY A 33 -9.91 -6.75 -0.49
C GLY A 33 -9.87 -5.67 -1.56
N LEU A 34 -9.03 -4.65 -1.38
CA LEU A 34 -8.63 -3.69 -2.41
C LEU A 34 -7.10 -3.56 -2.47
N ASN A 35 -6.57 -3.26 -3.66
CA ASN A 35 -5.14 -3.01 -3.87
C ASN A 35 -4.87 -1.51 -4.02
N LEU A 36 -3.86 -1.00 -3.30
CA LEU A 36 -3.34 0.35 -3.52
C LEU A 36 -2.27 0.35 -4.64
N GLY A 37 -2.67 -0.12 -5.82
CA GLY A 37 -1.81 -0.21 -7.00
C GLY A 37 -1.34 1.16 -7.48
N GLY A 38 -0.14 1.22 -8.08
CA GLY A 38 0.42 2.47 -8.59
C GLY A 38 1.04 3.39 -7.53
N TRP A 39 0.78 3.21 -6.24
CA TRP A 39 1.27 4.10 -5.18
C TRP A 39 2.75 3.90 -4.83
N LEU A 40 3.08 2.85 -4.08
CA LEU A 40 4.46 2.53 -3.68
C LEU A 40 5.18 1.63 -4.69
N MET A 41 4.46 1.21 -5.72
CA MET A 41 4.95 0.50 -6.88
C MET A 41 4.27 1.10 -8.12
N PRO A 42 4.90 2.10 -8.78
CA PRO A 42 4.32 2.73 -9.96
C PRO A 42 4.18 1.76 -11.12
N GLU A 43 2.99 1.73 -11.71
CA GLU A 43 2.63 0.86 -12.83
C GLU A 43 2.07 1.74 -13.95
N GLY A 44 2.71 1.73 -15.12
CA GLY A 44 2.39 2.67 -16.20
C GLY A 44 0.90 2.66 -16.59
N TYR A 45 0.30 1.47 -16.70
CA TYR A 45 -1.10 1.34 -17.12
C TYR A 45 -2.10 1.95 -16.11
N ILE A 46 -1.78 1.97 -14.80
CA ILE A 46 -2.61 2.63 -13.78
C ILE A 46 -2.52 4.15 -13.92
N LEU A 47 -1.35 4.65 -14.33
CA LEU A 47 -1.03 6.07 -14.45
C LEU A 47 -1.27 6.61 -15.87
N HIS A 48 -2.07 5.90 -16.68
CA HIS A 48 -2.36 6.24 -18.08
C HIS A 48 -1.10 6.44 -18.95
N ALA A 49 -0.04 5.69 -18.66
CA ALA A 49 1.20 5.64 -19.41
C ALA A 49 1.36 4.27 -20.09
N PRO A 50 2.25 4.14 -21.09
CA PRO A 50 2.58 2.85 -21.68
C PRO A 50 2.98 1.84 -20.61
N ASN A 51 2.55 0.58 -20.76
CA ASN A 51 2.87 -0.49 -19.82
C ASN A 51 4.34 -0.93 -19.95
N ARG A 52 5.24 -0.09 -19.44
CA ARG A 52 6.69 -0.31 -19.41
C ARG A 52 7.15 -0.27 -17.96
N GLY A 53 8.21 -1.02 -17.66
CA GLY A 53 8.81 -1.03 -16.33
C GLY A 53 9.23 0.37 -15.89
N VAL A 54 9.01 0.71 -14.61
CA VAL A 54 9.33 2.02 -14.01
C VAL A 54 10.78 2.44 -14.25
N ARG A 55 11.70 1.49 -14.42
CA ARG A 55 13.10 1.73 -14.78
C ARG A 55 13.24 2.56 -16.07
N PHE A 56 12.48 2.23 -17.12
CA PHE A 56 12.53 2.98 -18.38
C PHE A 56 12.08 4.42 -18.19
N PHE A 57 10.99 4.64 -17.45
CA PHE A 57 10.53 5.98 -17.11
C PHE A 57 11.62 6.76 -16.37
N ARG A 58 12.21 6.19 -15.30
CA ARG A 58 13.27 6.82 -14.51
C ARG A 58 14.49 7.19 -15.34
N GLU A 59 14.98 6.27 -16.17
CA GLU A 59 16.14 6.51 -17.04
C GLU A 59 15.89 7.65 -18.04
N GLN A 60 14.72 7.67 -18.68
CA GLN A 60 14.36 8.74 -19.63
C GLN A 60 14.15 10.08 -18.92
N PHE A 61 13.48 10.07 -17.76
CA PHE A 61 13.25 11.27 -16.98
C PHE A 61 14.57 11.88 -16.51
N ILE A 62 15.51 11.08 -16.00
CA ILE A 62 16.84 11.54 -15.59
C ILE A 62 17.59 12.15 -16.77
N ARG A 63 17.55 11.52 -17.95
CA ARG A 63 18.20 12.05 -19.16
C ARG A 63 17.65 13.42 -19.57
N GLN A 64 16.36 13.68 -19.34
CA GLN A 64 15.70 14.91 -19.78
C GLN A 64 15.64 16.01 -18.71
N ARG A 65 15.56 15.65 -17.43
CA ARG A 65 15.26 16.57 -16.31
C ARG A 65 16.21 16.43 -15.13
N GLY A 66 17.04 15.38 -15.10
CA GLY A 66 17.98 15.12 -14.01
C GLY A 66 17.40 14.34 -12.83
N ALA A 67 18.30 13.84 -11.99
CA ALA A 67 17.96 12.98 -10.85
C ALA A 67 17.30 13.73 -9.68
N ALA A 68 17.62 15.02 -9.50
CA ALA A 68 17.01 15.85 -8.46
C ALA A 68 15.51 16.04 -8.71
N GLU A 69 15.11 16.35 -9.94
CA GLU A 69 13.70 16.48 -10.31
C GLU A 69 12.95 15.15 -10.21
N LEU A 70 13.56 14.03 -10.63
CA LEU A 70 12.94 12.71 -10.45
C LEU A 70 12.65 12.44 -8.97
N THR A 71 13.60 12.74 -8.09
CA THR A 71 13.45 12.54 -6.64
C THR A 71 12.32 13.39 -6.08
N ALA A 72 12.22 14.66 -6.51
CA ALA A 72 11.15 15.56 -6.11
C ALA A 72 9.79 15.08 -6.61
N LEU A 73 9.70 14.65 -7.87
CA LEU A 73 8.49 14.09 -8.46
C LEU A 73 8.02 12.86 -7.71
N GLU A 74 8.91 11.89 -7.46
CA GLU A 74 8.52 10.65 -6.80
C GLU A 74 8.11 10.87 -5.33
N ARG A 75 8.75 11.81 -4.62
CA ARG A 75 8.33 12.21 -3.28
C ARG A 75 6.94 12.82 -3.32
N SER A 76 6.74 13.84 -4.16
CA SER A 76 5.45 14.51 -4.33
C SER A 76 4.34 13.52 -4.70
N PHE A 77 4.61 12.60 -5.63
CA PHE A 77 3.65 11.57 -6.03
C PHE A 77 3.26 10.67 -4.84
N ARG A 78 4.24 10.15 -4.08
CA ARG A 78 3.95 9.27 -2.94
C ARG A 78 3.21 9.97 -1.81
N ASP A 79 3.48 11.25 -1.58
CA ASP A 79 2.82 12.05 -0.53
C ASP A 79 1.38 12.46 -0.90
N ASN A 80 1.00 12.40 -2.18
CA ASN A 80 -0.30 12.91 -2.67
C ASN A 80 -1.19 11.87 -3.37
N PHE A 81 -0.66 10.76 -3.87
CA PHE A 81 -1.46 9.80 -4.65
C PHE A 81 -2.43 8.99 -3.81
N ILE A 82 -2.02 8.57 -2.59
CA ILE A 82 -2.89 7.94 -1.59
C ILE A 82 -2.68 8.66 -0.26
N GLN A 83 -3.77 9.05 0.38
CA GLN A 83 -3.81 9.78 1.64
C GLN A 83 -4.74 9.11 2.65
N GLU A 84 -4.77 9.64 3.88
CA GLU A 84 -5.59 9.09 4.97
C GLU A 84 -7.08 9.02 4.61
N ASP A 85 -7.60 10.04 3.93
CA ASP A 85 -8.99 10.11 3.48
C ASP A 85 -9.37 8.95 2.55
N ASP A 86 -8.44 8.43 1.76
CA ASP A 86 -8.69 7.26 0.91
C ASP A 86 -8.97 6.01 1.76
N PHE A 87 -8.32 5.86 2.91
CA PHE A 87 -8.59 4.76 3.84
C PHE A 87 -9.99 4.88 4.44
N SER A 88 -10.42 6.09 4.79
CA SER A 88 -11.80 6.34 5.26
C SER A 88 -12.83 6.04 4.17
N ARG A 89 -12.55 6.39 2.91
CA ARG A 89 -13.41 6.04 1.76
C ARG A 89 -13.47 4.52 1.55
N ILE A 90 -12.33 3.85 1.56
CA ILE A 90 -12.23 2.38 1.43
C ILE A 90 -13.05 1.70 2.53
N LYS A 91 -12.96 2.18 3.78
CA LYS A 91 -13.79 1.66 4.88
C LYS A 91 -15.28 1.91 4.64
N GLY A 92 -15.64 3.09 4.14
CA GLY A 92 -17.01 3.43 3.74
C GLY A 92 -17.60 2.52 2.67
N LEU A 93 -16.76 1.96 1.78
CA LEU A 93 -17.16 0.98 0.77
C LEU A 93 -17.36 -0.44 1.34
N GLY A 94 -17.10 -0.67 2.64
CA GLY A 94 -17.22 -1.98 3.27
C GLY A 94 -16.05 -2.94 3.02
N VAL A 95 -14.92 -2.41 2.53
CA VAL A 95 -13.66 -3.16 2.38
C VAL A 95 -13.02 -3.35 3.75
N ASN A 96 -12.52 -4.56 4.03
CA ASN A 96 -11.92 -4.91 5.33
C ASN A 96 -10.46 -5.41 5.22
N SER A 97 -9.90 -5.45 4.00
CA SER A 97 -8.52 -5.82 3.76
C SER A 97 -7.91 -4.93 2.67
N ILE A 98 -6.67 -4.50 2.87
CA ILE A 98 -5.91 -3.74 1.87
C ILE A 98 -4.64 -4.51 1.55
N ARG A 99 -4.35 -4.68 0.27
CA ARG A 99 -3.03 -5.10 -0.21
C ARG A 99 -2.24 -3.86 -0.61
N LEU A 100 -1.03 -3.73 -0.08
CA LEU A 100 -0.11 -2.62 -0.34
C LEU A 100 1.08 -3.12 -1.16
N PRO A 101 1.07 -2.98 -2.49
CA PRO A 101 2.23 -3.30 -3.32
C PRO A 101 3.32 -2.24 -3.13
N PHE A 102 4.56 -2.66 -2.92
CA PHE A 102 5.72 -1.77 -2.89
C PHE A 102 6.93 -2.45 -3.54
N HIS A 103 7.83 -1.64 -4.11
CA HIS A 103 9.09 -2.11 -4.67
C HIS A 103 10.19 -2.13 -3.59
N TYR A 104 11.07 -3.14 -3.56
CA TYR A 104 12.13 -3.25 -2.53
C TYR A 104 13.02 -2.01 -2.44
N GLY A 105 13.35 -1.40 -3.58
CA GLY A 105 14.12 -0.15 -3.66
C GLY A 105 13.45 1.09 -3.04
N LEU A 106 12.20 0.98 -2.56
CA LEU A 106 11.61 1.98 -1.67
C LEU A 106 12.30 1.95 -0.30
N ILE A 107 12.51 0.75 0.24
CA ILE A 107 13.02 0.54 1.60
C ILE A 107 14.52 0.24 1.64
N GLU A 108 15.10 -0.32 0.59
CA GLU A 108 16.51 -0.69 0.53
C GLU A 108 17.26 0.24 -0.44
N THR A 109 18.21 1.01 0.08
CA THR A 109 19.03 1.95 -0.73
C THR A 109 20.26 1.30 -1.33
N LYS A 110 20.81 0.29 -0.64
CA LYS A 110 21.94 -0.56 -1.02
C LYS A 110 21.77 -1.90 -0.30
N PRO A 111 22.44 -2.99 -0.73
CA PRO A 111 22.35 -4.28 -0.06
C PRO A 111 22.48 -4.16 1.47
N TYR A 112 21.42 -4.57 2.19
CA TYR A 112 21.30 -4.52 3.65
C TYR A 112 21.35 -3.12 4.28
N GLN A 113 21.10 -2.06 3.50
CA GLN A 113 20.99 -0.68 3.98
C GLN A 113 19.57 -0.16 3.74
N TYR A 114 18.88 0.16 4.84
CA TYR A 114 17.45 0.48 4.80
C TYR A 114 17.17 1.96 5.05
N SER A 115 16.27 2.53 4.26
CA SER A 115 15.80 3.90 4.36
C SER A 115 14.65 4.03 5.35
N LYS A 116 14.86 4.77 6.45
CA LYS A 116 13.78 5.15 7.36
C LYS A 116 12.69 5.96 6.65
N GLU A 117 13.09 6.85 5.74
CA GLU A 117 12.16 7.64 4.91
C GLU A 117 11.31 6.76 4.00
N GLY A 118 11.87 5.68 3.46
CA GLY A 118 11.14 4.70 2.65
C GLY A 118 10.13 3.91 3.48
N VAL A 119 10.58 3.44 4.66
CA VAL A 119 9.72 2.69 5.61
C VAL A 119 8.56 3.54 6.12
N ARG A 120 8.74 4.86 6.27
CA ARG A 120 7.68 5.81 6.70
C ARG A 120 6.39 5.66 5.91
N TYR A 121 6.45 5.38 4.60
CA TYR A 121 5.23 5.20 3.79
C TYR A 121 4.44 3.94 4.18
N LEU A 122 5.15 2.85 4.55
CA LEU A 122 4.52 1.64 5.07
C LEU A 122 3.88 1.92 6.44
N ASP A 123 4.60 2.64 7.30
CA ASP A 123 4.09 3.04 8.62
C ASP A 123 2.84 3.92 8.52
N HIS A 124 2.82 4.87 7.57
CA HIS A 124 1.66 5.69 7.27
C HIS A 124 0.45 4.82 6.89
N ALA A 125 0.61 3.91 5.92
CA ALA A 125 -0.47 3.02 5.50
C ALA A 125 -1.02 2.18 6.66
N ILE A 126 -0.14 1.64 7.51
CA ILE A 126 -0.53 0.85 8.69
C ILE A 126 -1.27 1.73 9.71
N ARG A 127 -0.77 2.94 9.96
CA ARG A 127 -1.39 3.90 10.88
C ARG A 127 -2.78 4.32 10.40
N TRP A 128 -2.91 4.66 9.13
CA TRP A 128 -4.19 5.03 8.51
C TRP A 128 -5.17 3.87 8.56
N ALA A 129 -4.75 2.65 8.24
CA ALA A 129 -5.60 1.45 8.35
C ALA A 129 -6.09 1.20 9.79
N LYS A 130 -5.25 1.44 10.80
CA LYS A 130 -5.62 1.30 12.23
C LYS A 130 -6.59 2.36 12.72
N ALA A 131 -6.59 3.54 12.09
CA ALA A 131 -7.48 4.64 12.45
C ALA A 131 -8.93 4.41 11.97
N GLN A 132 -9.15 3.51 10.99
CA GLN A 132 -10.46 3.15 10.45
C GLN A 132 -11.18 2.03 11.23
#